data_AF-A0A8J7ZK08-F1
#
_entry.id   AF-A0A8J7ZK08-F1
#
_cell.length_a   1.000
_cell.length_b   1.000
_cell.length_c   1.000
_cell.angle_alpha   90.00
_cell.angle_beta   90.00
_cell.angle_gamma   90.00
#
_symmetry.space_group_name_H-M   'P 1'
#
loop_
_entity.id
_entity.type
_entity.pdbx_description
1 polymer ?
#
loop_
_entity_poly.entity_id
_entity_poly.type
_entity_poly.pdbx_seq_one_letter_code
_entity_poly.pdbx_strand_id
1 'polypeptide(L)'
;MSVNQQQNLDQSHLPRIKPHARTRWAERTPADRPLEVAWRQAQPVDAPAARCSYARLYQPYDALFIVRDGWLRTVLHNDGRLEKDGLVLCTTCDDLIDPIMHDTCPTCDAEQPASQTSGRITITRRGGDR
;
A
#
# COMPACT_ATOMS: atom_id res chain seq x y z
N MET A 1 -19.07 -13.36 20.79
CA MET A 1 -18.18 -12.24 20.41
C MET A 1 -17.38 -12.69 19.22
N SER A 2 -17.76 -12.24 18.03
CA SER A 2 -17.22 -12.73 16.76
C SER A 2 -15.82 -12.16 16.55
N VAL A 3 -14.82 -13.04 16.54
CA VAL A 3 -13.43 -12.72 16.21
C VAL A 3 -13.42 -12.32 14.74
N ASN A 4 -13.23 -11.02 14.48
CA ASN A 4 -13.04 -10.50 13.12
C ASN A 4 -11.66 -10.98 12.67
N GLN A 5 -11.61 -12.19 12.08
CA GLN A 5 -10.44 -12.70 11.40
C GLN A 5 -10.19 -11.82 10.18
N GLN A 6 -9.39 -10.76 10.35
CA GLN A 6 -8.73 -10.09 9.23
C GLN A 6 -7.87 -11.16 8.56
N GLN A 7 -8.42 -11.72 7.49
CA GLN A 7 -7.81 -12.75 6.70
C GLN A 7 -6.49 -12.20 6.17
N ASN A 8 -5.40 -12.75 6.71
CA ASN A 8 -4.06 -12.60 6.19
C ASN A 8 -4.01 -13.39 4.87
N LEU A 9 -4.75 -12.91 3.86
CA LEU A 9 -4.75 -13.44 2.50
C LEU A 9 -3.35 -13.17 1.96
N ASP A 10 -2.60 -14.25 1.76
CA ASP A 10 -1.30 -14.30 1.09
C ASP A 10 -1.12 -13.15 0.07
N GLN A 11 -0.50 -12.06 0.53
CA GLN A 11 -0.41 -10.78 -0.19
C GLN A 11 0.60 -10.84 -1.34
N SER A 12 1.18 -12.02 -1.57
CA SER A 12 2.04 -12.33 -2.71
C SER A 12 1.24 -12.68 -3.98
N HIS A 13 -0.05 -13.03 -3.85
CA HIS A 13 -0.85 -13.47 -4.98
C HIS A 13 -1.16 -12.33 -5.96
N LEU A 14 -0.86 -12.56 -7.24
CA LEU A 14 -1.22 -11.66 -8.32
C LEU A 14 -2.71 -11.86 -8.67
N PRO A 15 -3.59 -10.86 -8.47
CA PRO A 15 -4.99 -10.97 -8.84
C PRO A 15 -5.14 -11.10 -10.35
N ARG A 16 -6.29 -11.61 -10.80
CA ARG A 16 -6.62 -11.61 -12.23
C ARG A 16 -6.75 -10.17 -12.73
N ILE A 17 -6.07 -9.84 -13.82
CA ILE A 17 -5.99 -8.46 -14.31
C ILE A 17 -7.04 -8.23 -15.40
N LYS A 18 -7.90 -7.21 -15.23
CA LYS A 18 -8.82 -6.78 -16.28
C LYS A 18 -8.10 -6.02 -17.40
N PRO A 19 -8.55 -6.12 -18.67
CA PRO A 19 -7.99 -5.32 -19.77
C PRO A 19 -7.95 -3.82 -19.46
N HIS A 20 -8.99 -3.29 -18.81
CA HIS A 20 -9.05 -1.90 -18.41
C HIS A 20 -7.89 -1.48 -17.49
N ALA A 21 -7.51 -2.33 -16.52
CA ALA A 21 -6.38 -2.03 -15.64
C ALA A 21 -5.06 -1.99 -16.41
N ARG A 22 -4.89 -2.85 -17.43
CA ARG A 22 -3.71 -2.83 -18.32
C ARG A 22 -3.64 -1.53 -19.13
N THR A 23 -4.76 -1.10 -19.70
CA THR A 23 -4.85 0.18 -20.41
C THR A 23 -4.52 1.35 -19.48
N ARG A 24 -5.12 1.39 -18.29
CA ARG A 24 -4.87 2.45 -17.32
C ARG A 24 -3.43 2.51 -16.84
N TRP A 25 -2.79 1.34 -16.66
CA TRP A 25 -1.36 1.27 -16.38
C TRP A 25 -0.52 1.84 -17.53
N ALA A 26 -0.75 1.37 -18.76
CA ALA A 26 0.00 1.80 -19.93
C ALA A 26 -0.13 3.31 -20.23
N GLU A 27 -1.27 3.92 -19.90
CA GLU A 27 -1.46 5.38 -19.99
C GLU A 27 -0.60 6.17 -18.98
N ARG A 28 -0.21 5.55 -17.87
CA ARG A 28 0.39 6.21 -16.70
C ARG A 28 1.87 5.95 -16.53
N THR A 29 2.37 4.88 -17.13
CA THR A 29 3.75 4.43 -16.93
C THR A 29 4.46 4.25 -18.26
N PRO A 30 5.80 4.43 -18.30
CA PRO A 30 6.59 4.07 -19.47
C PRO A 30 6.38 2.60 -19.85
N ALA A 31 6.51 2.31 -21.14
CA ALA A 31 6.19 1.00 -21.72
C ALA A 31 7.11 -0.15 -21.26
N ASP A 32 8.19 0.16 -20.55
CA ASP A 32 9.23 -0.79 -20.14
C ASP A 32 8.92 -1.48 -18.80
N ARG A 33 7.92 -1.01 -18.03
CA ARG A 33 7.58 -1.60 -16.73
C ARG A 33 6.30 -2.44 -16.78
N PRO A 34 6.39 -3.78 -16.62
CA PRO A 34 5.21 -4.64 -16.56
C PRO A 34 4.35 -4.37 -15.32
N LEU A 35 3.03 -4.35 -15.50
CA LEU A 35 2.05 -4.15 -14.42
C LEU A 35 2.19 -5.21 -13.32
N GLU A 36 2.51 -6.45 -13.69
CA GLU A 36 2.68 -7.56 -12.77
C GLU A 36 3.89 -7.37 -11.85
N VAL A 37 4.98 -6.79 -12.37
CA VAL A 37 6.17 -6.46 -11.58
C VAL A 37 5.86 -5.33 -10.62
N ALA A 38 5.18 -4.29 -11.10
CA ALA A 38 4.75 -3.18 -10.27
C ALA A 38 3.79 -3.63 -9.15
N TRP A 39 2.85 -4.53 -9.43
CA TRP A 39 1.96 -5.11 -8.41
C TRP A 39 2.72 -5.75 -7.26
N ARG A 40 3.75 -6.55 -7.56
CA ARG A 40 4.55 -7.25 -6.53
C ARG A 40 5.34 -6.29 -5.65
N GLN A 41 5.75 -5.15 -6.21
CA GLN A 41 6.49 -4.10 -5.51
C GLN A 41 5.58 -3.09 -4.80
N ALA A 42 4.29 -3.05 -5.13
CA ALA A 42 3.35 -2.10 -4.55
C ALA A 42 3.04 -2.45 -3.08
N GLN A 43 2.82 -1.45 -2.24
CA GLN A 43 2.52 -1.64 -0.83
C GLN A 43 1.01 -1.75 -0.61
N PRO A 44 0.52 -2.64 0.26
CA PRO A 44 -0.87 -2.64 0.72
C PRO A 44 -1.27 -1.27 1.28
N VAL A 45 -2.46 -0.79 0.93
CA VAL A 45 -3.01 0.47 1.46
C VAL A 45 -4.53 0.37 1.62
N ASP A 46 -5.07 1.15 2.55
CA ASP A 46 -6.52 1.30 2.71
C ASP A 46 -7.06 2.45 1.84
N ALA A 47 -8.09 2.13 1.06
CA ALA A 47 -8.76 3.06 0.14
C ALA A 47 -10.29 2.93 0.27
N PRO A 48 -10.88 3.27 1.44
CA PRO A 48 -12.32 3.08 1.68
C PRO A 48 -13.19 3.87 0.71
N ALA A 49 -12.75 5.06 0.31
CA ALA A 49 -13.41 5.89 -0.71
C ALA A 49 -13.51 5.17 -2.08
N ALA A 50 -12.57 4.25 -2.37
CA ALA A 50 -12.56 3.47 -3.59
C ALA A 50 -13.45 2.22 -3.54
N ARG A 51 -14.16 1.94 -2.43
CA ARG A 51 -15.06 0.78 -2.26
C ARG A 51 -14.46 -0.52 -2.82
N CYS A 52 -13.22 -0.81 -2.45
CA CYS A 52 -12.47 -1.95 -2.94
C CYS A 52 -12.43 -3.09 -1.91
N SER A 53 -12.18 -4.31 -2.37
CA SER A 53 -11.85 -5.43 -1.47
C SER A 53 -10.45 -5.26 -0.91
N TYR A 54 -9.54 -4.70 -1.71
CA TYR A 54 -8.13 -4.49 -1.38
C TYR A 54 -7.51 -3.49 -2.34
N ALA A 55 -6.49 -2.74 -1.89
CA ALA A 55 -5.72 -1.83 -2.72
C ALA A 55 -4.22 -1.90 -2.45
N ARG A 56 -3.42 -1.54 -3.47
CA ARG A 56 -1.96 -1.36 -3.33
C ARG A 56 -1.49 -0.08 -3.98
N LEU A 57 -0.53 0.59 -3.37
CA LEU A 57 0.13 1.77 -3.91
C LEU A 57 1.50 1.40 -4.49
N TYR A 58 1.68 1.65 -5.78
CA TYR A 58 2.98 1.62 -6.41
C TYR A 58 3.59 3.03 -6.43
N GLN A 59 4.40 3.31 -5.41
CA GLN A 59 5.01 4.63 -5.15
C GLN A 59 5.73 5.24 -6.36
N PRO A 60 6.54 4.50 -7.15
CA PRO A 60 7.32 5.13 -8.23
C PRO A 60 6.50 5.88 -9.28
N TYR A 61 5.22 5.57 -9.43
CA TYR A 61 4.29 6.30 -10.31
C TYR A 61 3.04 6.79 -9.59
N ASP A 62 3.07 6.81 -8.25
CA ASP A 62 1.93 7.17 -7.40
C ASP A 62 0.63 6.48 -7.85
N ALA A 63 0.76 5.20 -8.22
CA ALA A 63 -0.27 4.44 -8.90
C ALA A 63 -1.02 3.54 -7.92
N LEU A 64 -2.32 3.79 -7.76
CA LEU A 64 -3.20 3.05 -6.87
C LEU A 64 -3.89 1.90 -7.61
N PHE A 65 -3.51 0.69 -7.28
CA PHE A 65 -4.09 -0.55 -7.80
C PHE A 65 -5.34 -0.93 -7.00
N ILE A 66 -6.47 -1.04 -7.69
CA ILE A 66 -7.77 -1.32 -7.06
C ILE A 66 -8.23 -2.74 -7.36
N VAL A 67 -8.33 -3.56 -6.32
CA VAL A 67 -8.84 -4.93 -6.41
C VAL A 67 -10.27 -5.02 -5.89
N ARG A 68 -11.13 -5.67 -6.67
CA ARG A 68 -12.49 -6.05 -6.26
C ARG A 68 -12.79 -7.48 -6.67
N ASP A 69 -13.26 -8.28 -5.74
CA ASP A 69 -13.64 -9.69 -5.95
C ASP A 69 -12.50 -10.52 -6.58
N GLY A 70 -11.26 -10.27 -6.15
CA GLY A 70 -10.06 -10.96 -6.65
C GLY A 70 -9.56 -10.50 -8.04
N TRP A 71 -10.15 -9.43 -8.60
CA TRP A 71 -9.70 -8.84 -9.86
C TRP A 71 -9.05 -7.48 -9.66
N LEU A 72 -7.87 -7.27 -10.25
CA LEU A 72 -7.33 -5.92 -10.47
C LEU A 72 -8.17 -5.25 -11.55
N ARG A 73 -9.08 -4.37 -11.09
CA ARG A 73 -10.12 -3.75 -11.92
C ARG A 73 -9.62 -2.51 -12.64
N THR A 74 -8.80 -1.71 -11.97
CA THR A 74 -8.31 -0.44 -12.48
C THR A 74 -7.03 0.01 -11.77
N VAL A 75 -6.35 0.99 -12.37
CA VAL A 75 -5.21 1.71 -11.82
C VAL A 75 -5.59 3.20 -11.79
N LEU A 76 -5.48 3.84 -10.64
CA LEU A 76 -5.77 5.25 -10.43
C LEU A 76 -4.48 6.02 -10.12
N HIS A 77 -4.48 7.34 -10.26
CA HIS A 77 -3.52 8.16 -9.53
C HIS A 77 -3.94 8.21 -8.06
N ASN A 78 -2.97 8.24 -7.16
CA ASN A 78 -3.24 8.55 -5.77
C ASN A 78 -3.46 10.07 -5.62
N ASP A 79 -4.68 10.48 -5.92
CA ASP A 79 -5.16 11.86 -5.85
C ASP A 79 -5.66 12.26 -4.45
N GLY A 80 -5.12 11.64 -3.39
CA GLY A 80 -5.52 11.88 -2.01
C GLY A 80 -6.75 11.08 -1.55
N ARG A 81 -7.22 10.11 -2.34
CA ARG A 81 -8.28 9.16 -1.95
C ARG A 81 -7.83 8.04 -1.00
N LEU A 82 -6.54 8.02 -0.63
CA LEU A 82 -6.00 7.13 0.39
C LEU A 82 -6.37 7.63 1.78
N GLU A 83 -6.87 6.72 2.61
CA GLU A 83 -6.89 6.97 4.05
C GLU A 83 -5.47 6.70 4.55
N LYS A 84 -4.73 7.79 4.82
CA LYS A 84 -3.33 7.73 5.26
C LYS A 84 -3.21 7.59 6.78
N ASP A 85 -4.33 7.66 7.50
CA ASP A 85 -4.37 7.56 8.95
C ASP A 85 -3.79 6.20 9.38
N GLY A 86 -2.68 6.23 10.11
CA GLY A 86 -1.98 5.04 10.58
C GLY A 86 -0.75 4.62 9.75
N LEU A 87 -0.55 5.18 8.55
CA LEU A 87 0.69 5.02 7.78
C LEU A 87 1.64 6.19 8.07
N VAL A 88 2.92 5.92 8.28
CA VAL A 88 3.94 6.96 8.56
C VAL A 88 4.90 7.12 7.41
N LEU A 89 5.47 8.32 7.26
CA LEU A 89 6.49 8.57 6.25
C LEU A 89 7.86 8.17 6.79
N CYS A 90 8.66 7.53 5.93
CA CYS A 90 10.06 7.32 6.19
C CYS A 90 10.77 8.67 6.30
N THR A 91 11.48 8.92 7.39
CA THR A 91 12.25 10.16 7.56
C THR A 91 13.45 10.30 6.63
N THR A 92 13.78 9.25 5.86
CA THR A 92 14.97 9.19 5.00
C THR A 92 14.63 9.25 3.51
N CYS A 93 13.60 8.51 3.07
CA CYS A 93 13.22 8.44 1.65
C CYS A 93 11.79 8.91 1.37
N ASP A 94 11.09 9.44 2.38
CA ASP A 94 9.70 9.91 2.30
C ASP A 94 8.68 8.84 1.85
N ASP A 95 9.05 7.56 1.84
CA ASP A 95 8.11 6.48 1.53
C ASP A 95 7.12 6.22 2.65
N LEU A 96 5.90 5.82 2.29
CA LEU A 96 4.93 5.36 3.29
C LEU A 96 5.35 3.99 3.87
N ILE A 97 5.19 3.88 5.18
CA ILE A 97 5.48 2.72 6.01
C ILE A 97 4.22 2.40 6.79
N ASP A 98 3.80 1.14 6.74
CA ASP A 98 2.87 0.60 7.72
C ASP A 98 3.67 0.17 8.97
N PRO A 99 3.55 0.91 10.08
CA PRO A 99 4.33 0.64 11.29
C PRO A 99 3.84 -0.58 12.08
N ILE A 100 2.68 -1.18 11.72
CA ILE A 100 2.20 -2.45 12.29
C ILE A 100 2.97 -3.61 11.64
N MET A 101 3.24 -3.51 10.34
CA MET A 101 3.85 -4.57 9.56
C MET A 101 5.38 -4.50 9.51
N HIS A 102 5.95 -3.30 9.69
CA HIS A 102 7.37 -3.08 9.51
C HIS A 102 7.97 -2.22 10.63
N ASP A 103 9.09 -2.69 11.19
CA ASP A 103 9.90 -1.98 12.18
C ASP A 103 10.95 -1.05 11.53
N THR A 104 11.33 -1.31 10.28
CA THR A 104 12.23 -0.48 9.48
C THR A 104 11.55 -0.08 8.17
N CYS A 105 12.09 0.90 7.45
CA CYS A 105 11.59 1.22 6.12
C CYS A 105 11.84 0.04 5.17
N PRO A 106 10.81 -0.53 4.52
CA PRO A 106 11.00 -1.66 3.61
C PRO A 106 11.71 -1.27 2.29
N THR A 107 11.84 0.02 2.00
CA THR A 107 12.49 0.51 0.77
C THR A 107 13.96 0.82 0.98
N CYS A 108 14.33 1.48 2.08
CA CYS A 108 15.69 1.95 2.33
C CYS A 108 16.34 1.37 3.59
N ASP A 109 15.66 0.43 4.25
CA ASP A 109 16.05 -0.22 5.51
C ASP A 109 16.31 0.73 6.69
N ALA A 110 16.00 2.03 6.54
CA ALA A 110 16.22 3.00 7.59
C ALA A 110 15.36 2.70 8.83
N GLU A 111 16.00 2.77 10.00
CA GLU A 111 15.30 2.75 11.28
C GLU A 111 14.32 3.92 11.36
N GLN A 112 13.15 3.64 11.91
CA GLN A 112 12.09 4.63 12.05
C GLN A 112 12.01 5.12 13.50
N PRO A 113 11.72 6.42 13.73
CA PRO A 113 11.63 6.97 15.07
C PRO A 113 10.59 6.24 15.92
N ALA A 114 10.88 6.14 17.22
CA ALA A 114 10.09 5.38 18.19
C ALA A 114 8.65 5.90 18.35
N SER A 115 8.39 7.17 18.02
CA SER A 115 7.05 7.71 17.92
C SER A 115 6.90 8.58 16.69
N GLN A 116 5.77 8.43 16.01
CA GLN A 116 5.41 9.20 14.82
C GLN A 116 3.91 9.46 14.80
N THR A 117 3.53 10.65 14.34
CA THR A 117 2.12 11.03 14.20
C THR A 117 1.76 11.05 12.72
N SER A 118 0.68 10.35 12.36
CA SER A 118 0.06 10.40 11.05
C SER A 118 -1.41 10.79 11.20
N GLY A 119 -1.76 11.97 10.72
CA GLY A 119 -3.09 12.54 10.91
C GLY A 119 -3.45 12.68 12.39
N ARG A 120 -4.52 12.01 12.81
CA ARG A 120 -4.97 11.98 14.22
C ARG A 120 -4.40 10.79 15.02
N ILE A 121 -3.65 9.92 14.37
CA ILE A 121 -3.11 8.70 14.97
C ILE A 121 -1.66 8.95 15.39
N THR A 122 -1.36 8.70 16.66
CA THR A 122 0.02 8.68 17.16
C THR A 122 0.46 7.23 17.32
N ILE A 123 1.46 6.84 16.56
CA ILE A 123 2.12 5.55 16.69
C ILE A 123 3.24 5.72 17.71
N THR A 124 3.26 4.83 18.69
CA THR A 124 4.33 4.72 19.67
C THR A 124 4.81 3.29 19.63
N ARG A 125 6.01 3.04 19.12
CA ARG A 125 6.64 1.73 19.26
C ARG A 125 7.10 1.60 20.70
N ARG A 126 6.49 0.69 21.44
CA ARG A 126 6.97 0.33 22.77
C ARG A 126 8.34 -0.31 22.58
N GLY A 127 9.40 0.34 23.08
CA GLY A 127 10.71 -0.26 23.14
C GLY A 127 10.57 -1.63 23.80
N GLY A 128 11.02 -2.68 23.10
CA GLY A 128 11.17 -3.97 23.73
C GLY A 128 12.17 -3.81 24.87
N ASP A 129 11.67 -3.83 26.11
CA ASP A 129 12.52 -4.11 27.26
C ASP A 129 13.23 -5.44 26.97
N ARG A 130 14.56 -5.38 26.97
CA ARG A 130 15.42 -6.56 27.01
C ARG A 130 15.30 -7.22 28.38
#